data_AF-A0A7S0LBR5-F1
#
_entry.id   AF-A0A7S0LBR5-F1
#
_cell.length_a   1.000
_cell.length_b   1.000
_cell.length_c   1.000
_cell.angle_alpha   90.00
_cell.angle_beta   90.00
_cell.angle_gamma   90.00
#
_symmetry.space_group_name_H-M   'P 1'
#
loop_
_entity.id
_entity.type
_entity.pdbx_description
1 polymer ?
#
loop_
_entity_poly.entity_id
_entity_poly.type
_entity_poly.pdbx_seq_one_letter_code
_entity_poly.pdbx_strand_id
1 'polypeptide(L)'
;ERQIERDAASYTTLINACARRGKQTQALQLLEAMEADGISPDRIAYAATIAAFTRSGEWQMAVGLLQRMASTDAGLSAEAVSSAMTACTNAGQYRAGLSLL
;
A
#
# COMPACT_ATOMS: atom_id res chain seq x y z
N GLU A 1 -15.84 12.73 25.09
CA GLU A 1 -15.69 13.10 23.68
C GLU A 1 -14.73 12.12 22.99
N ARG A 2 -14.92 11.76 21.72
CA ARG A 2 -13.95 10.91 20.99
C ARG A 2 -12.81 11.81 20.52
N GLN A 3 -11.81 12.02 21.37
CA GLN A 3 -10.48 12.38 20.86
C GLN A 3 -10.04 11.19 20.00
N ILE A 4 -10.22 11.33 18.70
CA ILE A 4 -9.45 10.55 17.74
C ILE A 4 -8.06 11.14 17.87
N GLU A 5 -7.28 10.68 18.87
CA GLU A 5 -5.84 10.74 18.73
C GLU A 5 -5.54 10.13 17.35
N ARG A 6 -4.68 10.78 16.58
CA ARG A 6 -4.34 10.33 15.22
C ARG A 6 -3.55 9.04 15.38
N ASP A 7 -4.25 7.97 15.68
CA ASP A 7 -3.70 6.67 15.98
C ASP A 7 -3.55 5.91 14.68
N ALA A 8 -2.63 4.95 14.66
CA ALA A 8 -2.40 4.13 13.48
C ALA A 8 -3.69 3.53 12.90
N ALA A 9 -4.62 3.12 13.77
CA ALA A 9 -5.91 2.59 13.38
C ALA A 9 -6.79 3.58 12.58
N SER A 10 -6.73 4.88 12.90
CA SER A 10 -7.50 5.92 12.21
C SER A 10 -6.96 6.13 10.79
N TYR A 11 -5.65 6.23 10.63
CA TYR A 11 -5.00 6.30 9.33
C TYR A 11 -5.27 5.05 8.49
N THR A 12 -5.08 3.86 9.05
CA THR A 12 -5.34 2.58 8.36
C THR A 12 -6.81 2.47 7.91
N THR A 13 -7.76 2.95 8.71
CA THR A 13 -9.18 2.98 8.33
C THR A 13 -9.44 3.92 7.15
N LEU A 14 -8.88 5.14 7.18
CA LEU A 14 -9.02 6.11 6.10
C LEU A 14 -8.36 5.62 4.80
N ILE A 15 -7.16 5.02 4.90
CA ILE A 15 -6.44 4.43 3.77
C ILE A 15 -7.27 3.31 3.15
N ASN A 16 -7.84 2.41 3.96
CA ASN A 16 -8.73 1.35 3.47
C ASN A 16 -9.96 1.91 2.76
N ALA A 17 -10.59 2.94 3.32
CA ALA A 17 -11.74 3.59 2.71
C ALA A 17 -11.38 4.24 1.35
N CYS A 18 -10.23 4.91 1.26
CA CYS A 18 -9.72 5.49 0.01
C CYS A 18 -9.39 4.41 -1.02
N ALA A 19 -8.71 3.33 -0.61
CA ALA A 19 -8.37 2.21 -1.47
C ALA A 19 -9.60 1.55 -2.09
N ARG A 20 -10.65 1.32 -1.28
CA ARG A 20 -11.92 0.74 -1.77
C ARG A 20 -12.67 1.66 -2.72
N ARG A 21 -12.48 2.97 -2.62
CA ARG A 21 -13.09 3.98 -3.50
C ARG A 21 -12.25 4.27 -4.75
N GLY A 22 -11.16 3.54 -4.97
CA GLY A 22 -10.26 3.78 -6.11
C GLY A 22 -9.52 5.11 -6.02
N LYS A 23 -9.33 5.64 -4.81
CA LYS A 23 -8.61 6.90 -4.57
C LYS A 23 -7.17 6.62 -4.17
N GLN A 24 -6.39 5.97 -5.03
CA GLN A 24 -5.02 5.55 -4.69
C GLN A 24 -4.11 6.72 -4.29
N THR A 25 -4.22 7.88 -4.92
CA THR A 25 -3.42 9.07 -4.56
C THR A 25 -3.71 9.57 -3.16
N GLN A 26 -4.98 9.58 -2.73
CA GLN A 26 -5.34 9.96 -1.37
C GLN A 26 -4.89 8.91 -0.35
N ALA A 27 -4.93 7.62 -0.71
CA ALA A 27 -4.40 6.56 0.13
C ALA A 27 -2.89 6.72 0.36
N LEU A 28 -2.13 7.07 -0.69
CA LEU A 28 -0.70 7.35 -0.59
C LEU A 28 -0.41 8.56 0.31
N GLN A 29 -1.12 9.66 0.10
CA GLN A 29 -0.97 10.88 0.91
C GLN A 29 -1.23 10.62 2.41
N LEU A 30 -2.21 9.78 2.73
CA LEU A 30 -2.49 9.38 4.11
C LEU A 30 -1.39 8.50 4.69
N LEU A 31 -0.81 7.61 3.87
CA LEU A 31 0.31 6.76 4.29
C LEU A 31 1.58 7.59 4.57
N GLU A 32 1.87 8.57 3.72
CA GLU A 32 2.97 9.52 3.91
C GLU A 32 2.73 10.45 5.10
N ALA A 33 1.49 10.90 5.31
CA ALA A 33 1.13 11.70 6.49
C ALA A 33 1.30 10.91 7.79
N MET A 34 1.00 9.60 7.76
CA MET A 34 1.20 8.71 8.90
C MET A 34 2.70 8.63 9.26
N GLU A 35 3.58 8.45 8.27
CA GLU A 35 5.04 8.49 8.47
C GLU A 35 5.53 9.86 8.96
N ALA A 36 5.01 10.95 8.40
CA ALA A 36 5.38 12.33 8.77
C ALA A 36 4.96 12.68 10.20
N ASP A 37 3.84 12.11 10.68
CA ASP A 37 3.39 12.23 12.07
C ASP A 37 4.20 11.32 13.02
N GLY A 38 5.23 10.61 12.52
CA GLY A 38 6.06 9.69 13.31
C GLY A 38 5.39 8.36 13.62
N ILE A 39 4.27 8.06 12.95
CA ILE A 39 3.50 6.84 13.13
C ILE A 39 3.92 5.84 12.06
N SER A 40 4.52 4.73 12.47
CA SER A 40 4.95 3.71 11.53
C SER A 40 3.73 3.08 10.84
N PRO A 41 3.60 3.15 9.50
CA PRO A 41 2.50 2.52 8.80
C PRO A 41 2.50 1.03 9.03
N ASP A 42 1.35 0.50 9.42
CA ASP A 42 1.20 -0.93 9.62
C ASP A 42 1.11 -1.67 8.27
N ARG A 43 1.24 -3.00 8.36
CA ARG A 43 1.10 -3.90 7.21
C ARG A 43 -0.21 -3.68 6.44
N ILE A 44 -1.29 -3.34 7.14
CA ILE A 44 -2.63 -3.20 6.56
C ILE A 44 -2.71 -1.91 5.74
N ALA A 45 -2.13 -0.81 6.21
CA ALA A 45 -2.04 0.47 5.50
C ALA A 45 -1.27 0.32 4.19
N TYR A 46 -0.12 -0.35 4.23
CA TYR A 46 0.66 -0.66 3.02
C TYR A 46 -0.15 -1.54 2.05
N ALA A 47 -0.69 -2.66 2.53
CA ALA A 47 -1.44 -3.60 1.68
C ALA A 47 -2.67 -2.93 1.02
N ALA A 48 -3.40 -2.10 1.75
CA ALA A 48 -4.54 -1.36 1.23
C ALA A 48 -4.13 -0.38 0.13
N THR A 49 -3.04 0.35 0.33
CA THR A 49 -2.52 1.33 -0.64
C THR A 49 -2.02 0.62 -1.90
N ILE A 50 -1.24 -0.45 -1.75
CA ILE A 50 -0.77 -1.31 -2.86
C ILE A 50 -1.96 -1.84 -3.65
N ALA A 51 -2.97 -2.39 -2.99
CA ALA A 51 -4.16 -2.92 -3.64
C ALA A 51 -4.98 -1.84 -4.37
N ALA A 52 -4.89 -0.58 -3.97
CA ALA A 52 -5.50 0.55 -4.68
C ALA A 52 -4.77 0.85 -5.99
N PHE A 53 -3.44 0.97 -5.95
CA PHE A 53 -2.60 1.20 -7.15
C PHE A 53 -2.63 0.02 -8.13
N THR A 54 -2.67 -1.21 -7.62
CA THR A 54 -2.90 -2.41 -8.44
C THR A 54 -4.22 -2.32 -9.20
N ARG A 55 -5.30 -1.90 -8.54
CA ARG A 55 -6.63 -1.79 -9.16
C ARG A 55 -6.74 -0.65 -10.17
N SER A 56 -5.93 0.40 -10.02
CA SER A 56 -5.87 1.49 -11.00
C SER A 56 -4.96 1.23 -12.19
N GLY A 57 -4.21 0.12 -12.19
CA GLY A 57 -3.23 -0.21 -13.23
C GLY A 57 -1.88 0.50 -13.06
N GLU A 58 -1.69 1.26 -11.98
CA GLU A 58 -0.45 1.95 -11.63
C GLU A 58 0.51 1.01 -10.87
N TRP A 59 0.84 -0.12 -11.49
CA TRP A 59 1.61 -1.20 -10.86
C TRP A 59 3.03 -0.77 -10.47
N GLN A 60 3.64 0.20 -11.16
CA GLN A 60 4.98 0.70 -10.81
C GLN A 60 4.98 1.32 -9.40
N MET A 61 3.93 2.08 -9.06
CA MET A 61 3.77 2.66 -7.73
C MET A 61 3.50 1.58 -6.68
N ALA A 62 2.72 0.56 -7.04
CA ALA A 62 2.48 -0.59 -6.17
C ALA A 62 3.78 -1.34 -5.84
N VAL A 63 4.67 -1.55 -6.82
CA VAL A 63 5.98 -2.19 -6.63
C VAL A 63 6.92 -1.30 -5.80
N GLY A 64 6.95 0.01 -6.05
CA GLY A 64 7.74 0.94 -5.22
C GLY A 64 7.31 0.91 -3.74
N LEU A 65 6.00 0.85 -3.48
CA LEU A 65 5.46 0.71 -2.13
C LEU A 65 5.81 -0.62 -1.48
N LEU A 66 5.86 -1.73 -2.23
CA LEU A 66 6.33 -3.02 -1.71
C LEU A 66 7.80 -2.99 -1.34
N GLN A 67 8.65 -2.38 -2.16
CA GLN A 67 10.07 -2.24 -1.85
C GLN A 67 10.28 -1.39 -0.61
N ARG A 68 9.50 -0.32 -0.45
CA ARG A 68 9.45 0.46 0.80
C ARG A 68 9.03 -0.40 1.98
N MET A 69 7.95 -1.17 1.85
CA MET A 69 7.47 -2.08 2.89
C MET A 69 8.48 -3.19 3.23
N ALA A 70 9.27 -3.65 2.25
CA ALA A 70 10.33 -4.64 2.44
C ALA A 70 11.57 -4.06 3.13
N SER A 71 11.79 -2.75 2.97
CA SER A 71 12.89 -2.03 3.60
C SER A 71 12.54 -1.59 5.03
N THR A 72 11.25 -1.45 5.34
CA THR A 72 10.77 -1.33 6.72
C THR A 72 10.72 -2.72 7.37
N ASP A 73 11.04 -2.80 8.66
CA ASP A 73 11.04 -4.03 9.48
C ASP A 73 9.63 -4.70 9.58
N ALA A 74 8.62 -4.11 8.94
CA ALA A 74 7.27 -4.61 8.82
C ALA A 74 7.22 -5.77 7.82
N GLY A 75 7.62 -6.96 8.28
CA GLY A 75 7.71 -8.21 7.54
C GLY A 75 6.83 -8.33 6.29
N LEU A 76 7.51 -8.54 5.14
CA LEU A 76 6.88 -8.93 3.88
C LEU A 76 5.94 -10.09 4.11
N SER A 77 4.82 -10.04 3.43
CA SER A 77 3.73 -10.95 3.70
C SER A 77 3.06 -11.35 2.42
N ALA A 78 2.67 -12.62 2.38
CA ALA A 78 2.25 -13.29 1.14
C ALA A 78 1.12 -12.57 0.40
N GLU A 79 0.23 -11.85 1.11
CA GLU A 79 -0.88 -11.13 0.48
C GLU A 79 -0.43 -9.88 -0.28
N ALA A 80 0.56 -9.13 0.23
CA ALA A 80 1.07 -7.94 -0.45
C ALA A 80 1.83 -8.33 -1.73
N VAL A 81 2.66 -9.38 -1.64
CA VAL A 81 3.40 -9.92 -2.78
C VAL A 81 2.44 -10.59 -3.78
N SER A 82 1.42 -11.32 -3.33
CA SER A 82 0.42 -11.94 -4.19
C SER A 82 -0.45 -10.91 -4.91
N SER A 83 -0.88 -9.84 -4.22
CA SER A 83 -1.64 -8.76 -4.86
C SER A 83 -0.81 -8.02 -5.90
N ALA A 84 0.48 -7.83 -5.66
CA ALA A 84 1.39 -7.25 -6.62
C ALA A 84 1.74 -8.17 -7.79
N MET A 85 1.96 -9.46 -7.54
CA MET A 85 2.13 -10.46 -8.60
C MET A 85 0.88 -10.54 -9.47
N THR A 86 -0.31 -10.48 -8.87
CA THR A 86 -1.59 -10.44 -9.60
C THR A 86 -1.75 -9.13 -10.37
N ALA A 87 -1.25 -8.01 -9.84
CA ALA A 87 -1.17 -6.74 -10.55
C ALA A 87 -0.31 -6.86 -11.81
N CYS A 88 0.86 -7.47 -11.68
CA CYS A 88 1.81 -7.69 -12.76
C CYS A 88 1.33 -8.72 -13.80
N THR A 89 0.40 -9.62 -13.45
CA THR A 89 -0.20 -10.55 -14.41
C THR A 89 -1.42 -9.95 -15.12
N ASN A 90 -2.21 -9.11 -14.46
CA ASN A 90 -3.36 -8.42 -15.08
C ASN A 90 -2.94 -7.22 -15.94
N ALA A 91 -1.91 -6.47 -15.52
CA ALA A 91 -1.25 -5.54 -16.41
C ALA A 91 -0.31 -6.37 -17.29
N GLY A 92 -0.64 -6.63 -18.56
CA GLY A 92 0.08 -7.52 -19.49
C GLY A 92 1.54 -7.16 -19.83
N GLN A 93 2.35 -6.76 -18.84
CA GLN A 93 3.75 -6.41 -18.93
C GLN A 93 4.59 -7.53 -18.28
N TYR A 94 4.67 -8.65 -18.99
CA TYR A 94 5.45 -9.86 -18.68
C TYR A 94 6.96 -9.66 -18.45
N ARG A 95 7.49 -8.43 -18.45
CA ARG A 95 8.96 -8.19 -18.44
C ARG A 95 9.51 -7.65 -17.11
N ALA A 96 8.68 -7.17 -16.18
CA ALA A 96 9.18 -6.60 -14.92
C ALA A 96 9.18 -7.61 -13.73
N GLY A 97 8.26 -8.58 -13.74
CA GLY A 97 8.14 -9.57 -12.66
C GLY A 97 9.30 -10.57 -12.56
N LEU A 98 10.18 -10.63 -13.55
CA LEU A 98 11.32 -11.56 -13.62
C LEU A 98 12.61 -11.01 -12.98
N SER A 99 12.59 -9.79 -12.41
CA SER A 99 13.74 -9.20 -11.70
C SER A 99 13.72 -9.39 -10.18
N LEU A 100 12.67 -10.00 -9.65
CA LEU A 100 12.44 -10.21 -8.20
C LEU A 100 12.57 -11.69 -7.77
N LEU A 101 13.02 -12.57 -8.68
CA LEU A 101 13.52 -13.93 -8.38
C LEU A 101 15.04 -13.94 -8.54
#